data_AF-A0A800LS68-F1
#
_entry.id   AF-A0A800LS68-F1
#
_cell.length_a   1.000
_cell.length_b   1.000
_cell.length_c   1.000
_cell.angle_alpha   90.00
_cell.angle_beta   90.00
_cell.angle_gamma   90.00
#
_symmetry.space_group_name_H-M   'P 1'
#
loop_
_entity.id
_entity.type
_entity.pdbx_description
1 polymer ?
#
loop_
_entity_poly.entity_id
_entity_poly.type
_entity_poly.pdbx_seq_one_letter_code
_entity_poly.pdbx_strand_id
1 'polypeptide(L)'
;MQQQMPAPKGRARLAIMMGIGLKLFKSIKVVKVALIGMALSGWTILLSFEFAATLLAVLMFHEYGHIRAMKHFGIATKGIYIIPFVGGIAVGEQPKTHWQDLYIAMMGPVFGLVMTLVFFVAYSLTVSHFV
;
A
#
# COMPACT_ATOMS: atom_id res chain seq x y z
N MET A 1 56.76 -10.57 8.23
CA MET A 1 56.19 -10.41 6.87
C MET A 1 54.71 -10.12 7.02
N GLN A 2 54.29 -8.85 6.91
CA GLN A 2 52.86 -8.51 6.83
C GLN A 2 52.40 -8.75 5.39
N GLN A 3 51.66 -9.82 5.14
CA GLN A 3 51.01 -10.06 3.86
C GLN A 3 49.73 -9.22 3.79
N GLN A 4 49.77 -8.17 2.96
CA GLN A 4 48.61 -7.35 2.66
C GLN A 4 47.72 -8.12 1.67
N MET A 5 46.53 -8.53 2.11
CA MET A 5 45.56 -9.20 1.25
C MET A 5 45.14 -8.25 0.12
N PRO A 6 45.17 -8.67 -1.16
CA PRO A 6 44.82 -7.81 -2.28
C PRO A 6 43.35 -7.38 -2.18
N ALA A 7 43.08 -6.08 -2.31
CA ALA A 7 41.72 -5.55 -2.29
C ALA A 7 40.88 -6.20 -3.42
N PRO A 8 39.62 -6.61 -3.14
CA PRO A 8 38.79 -7.27 -4.14
C PRO A 8 38.58 -6.36 -5.35
N LYS A 9 38.91 -6.87 -6.55
CA LYS A 9 38.83 -6.14 -7.82
C LYS A 9 37.40 -5.58 -8.03
N GLY A 10 37.28 -4.33 -8.49
CA GLY A 10 36.00 -3.59 -8.57
C GLY A 10 34.84 -4.31 -9.27
N ARG A 11 35.14 -5.22 -10.22
CA ARG A 11 34.15 -6.07 -10.89
C ARG A 11 33.46 -7.08 -9.94
N ALA A 12 34.17 -7.61 -8.95
CA ALA A 12 33.61 -8.53 -7.96
C ALA A 12 32.69 -7.79 -6.97
N ARG A 13 33.08 -6.58 -6.54
CA ARG A 13 32.21 -5.69 -5.74
C ARG A 13 30.94 -5.30 -6.50
N LEU A 14 31.05 -4.97 -7.77
CA LEU A 14 29.90 -4.63 -8.62
C LEU A 14 28.93 -5.82 -8.78
N ALA A 15 29.43 -7.03 -9.03
CA ALA A 15 28.61 -8.22 -9.16
C ALA A 15 27.87 -8.57 -7.85
N ILE A 16 28.53 -8.41 -6.69
CA ILE A 16 27.91 -8.61 -5.38
C ILE A 16 26.82 -7.56 -5.13
N MET A 17 27.08 -6.28 -5.44
CA MET A 17 26.09 -5.20 -5.32
C MET A 17 24.88 -5.43 -6.24
N MET A 18 25.11 -5.86 -7.48
CA MET A 18 24.04 -6.22 -8.42
C MET A 18 23.21 -7.41 -7.90
N GLY A 19 23.86 -8.46 -7.38
CA GLY A 19 23.17 -9.62 -6.81
C GLY A 19 22.29 -9.27 -5.59
N ILE A 20 22.77 -8.40 -4.71
CA ILE A 20 21.99 -7.87 -3.58
C ILE A 20 20.84 -7.00 -4.09
N GLY A 21 21.09 -6.11 -5.06
CA GLY A 21 20.07 -5.28 -5.68
C GLY A 21 18.92 -6.09 -6.31
N LEU A 22 19.26 -7.14 -7.07
CA LEU A 22 18.30 -8.07 -7.66
C LEU A 22 17.48 -8.84 -6.60
N LYS A 23 18.12 -9.25 -5.50
CA LYS A 23 17.44 -9.95 -4.40
C LYS A 23 16.48 -9.03 -3.65
N LEU A 24 16.84 -7.75 -3.52
CA LEU A 24 16.01 -6.72 -2.89
C LEU A 24 14.80 -6.35 -3.78
N PHE A 25 15.01 -6.20 -5.10
CA PHE A 25 13.96 -5.87 -6.07
C PHE A 25 12.85 -6.92 -6.17
N LYS A 26 13.16 -8.19 -5.88
CA LYS A 26 12.18 -9.28 -5.85
C LYS A 26 11.32 -9.30 -4.58
N SER A 27 11.49 -8.36 -3.65
CA SER A 27 10.66 -8.30 -2.45
C SER A 27 9.30 -7.66 -2.71
N ILE A 28 8.22 -8.35 -2.34
CA ILE A 28 6.84 -7.85 -2.39
C ILE A 28 6.70 -6.48 -1.69
N LYS A 29 7.51 -6.23 -0.64
CA LYS A 29 7.52 -4.94 0.06
C LYS A 29 7.99 -3.79 -0.83
N VAL A 30 9.01 -4.02 -1.65
CA VAL A 30 9.54 -3.01 -2.57
C VAL A 30 8.50 -2.67 -3.63
N VAL A 31 7.80 -3.68 -4.16
CA VAL A 31 6.71 -3.46 -5.13
C VAL A 31 5.58 -2.63 -4.52
N LYS A 32 5.14 -2.95 -3.29
CA LYS A 32 4.09 -2.19 -2.59
C LYS A 32 4.48 -0.72 -2.39
N VAL A 33 5.70 -0.45 -1.94
CA VAL A 33 6.19 0.92 -1.74
C VAL A 33 6.31 1.66 -3.07
N ALA A 34 6.82 1.01 -4.11
CA ALA A 34 6.92 1.59 -5.45
C ALA A 34 5.53 1.96 -6.01
N LEU A 35 4.55 1.07 -5.86
CA LEU A 35 3.17 1.31 -6.28
C LEU A 35 2.54 2.52 -5.54
N ILE A 36 2.69 2.58 -4.22
CA ILE A 36 2.22 3.73 -3.42
C ILE A 36 2.95 5.02 -3.84
N GLY A 37 4.27 4.97 -4.06
CA GLY A 37 5.06 6.12 -4.50
C GLY A 37 4.64 6.62 -5.89
N MET A 38 4.35 5.71 -6.82
CA MET A 38 3.82 6.05 -8.15
C MET A 38 2.42 6.66 -8.05
N ALA A 39 1.54 6.09 -7.23
CA ALA A 39 0.20 6.64 -7.02
C ALA A 39 0.25 8.04 -6.39
N LEU A 40 1.07 8.22 -5.35
CA LEU A 40 1.28 9.52 -4.70
C LEU A 40 1.80 10.55 -5.69
N SER A 41 2.86 10.21 -6.44
CA SER A 41 3.47 11.11 -7.43
C SER A 41 2.47 11.47 -8.53
N GLY A 42 1.76 10.47 -9.06
CA GLY A 42 0.77 10.65 -10.13
C GLY A 42 -0.35 11.60 -9.73
N TRP A 43 -0.97 11.36 -8.57
CA TRP A 43 -2.04 12.23 -8.07
C TRP A 43 -1.55 13.60 -7.64
N THR A 44 -0.32 13.71 -7.14
CA THR A 44 0.28 15.01 -6.79
C THR A 44 0.45 15.88 -8.03
N ILE A 45 0.92 15.28 -9.14
CA ILE A 45 1.09 15.99 -10.42
C ILE A 45 -0.25 16.43 -11.01
N LEU A 46 -1.29 15.60 -10.91
CA LEU A 46 -2.59 15.89 -11.51
C LEU A 46 -3.46 16.85 -10.68
N LEU A 47 -3.30 16.84 -9.35
CA LEU A 47 -4.19 17.54 -8.43
C LEU A 47 -3.39 18.34 -7.39
N SER A 48 -3.05 17.73 -6.26
CA SER A 48 -2.18 18.32 -5.24
C SER A 48 -1.59 17.24 -4.34
N PHE A 49 -0.57 17.59 -3.55
CA PHE A 49 0.03 16.66 -2.60
C PHE A 49 -0.96 16.27 -1.49
N GLU A 50 -1.71 17.24 -0.96
CA GLU A 50 -2.70 17.06 0.10
C GLU A 50 -3.84 16.15 -0.37
N PHE A 51 -4.33 16.37 -1.59
CA PHE A 51 -5.35 15.50 -2.18
C PHE A 51 -4.82 14.08 -2.35
N ALA A 52 -3.62 13.93 -2.91
CA ALA A 52 -3.02 12.62 -3.14
C ALA A 52 -2.83 11.85 -1.82
N ALA A 53 -2.29 12.50 -0.79
CA ALA A 53 -2.09 11.91 0.54
C ALA A 53 -3.43 11.49 1.17
N THR A 54 -4.44 12.36 1.10
CA THR A 54 -5.79 12.10 1.64
C THR A 54 -6.47 10.94 0.91
N LEU A 55 -6.42 10.93 -0.43
CA LEU A 55 -6.99 9.86 -1.25
C LEU A 55 -6.33 8.50 -0.93
N LEU A 56 -4.99 8.47 -0.82
CA LEU A 56 -4.27 7.27 -0.46
C LEU A 56 -4.66 6.79 0.95
N ALA A 57 -4.80 7.70 1.91
CA ALA A 57 -5.24 7.36 3.26
C ALA A 57 -6.66 6.75 3.28
N VAL A 58 -7.61 7.36 2.56
CA VAL A 58 -8.98 6.84 2.42
C VAL A 58 -8.98 5.46 1.79
N LEU A 59 -8.26 5.27 0.67
CA LEU A 59 -8.17 3.98 0.01
C LEU A 59 -7.55 2.93 0.92
N MET A 60 -6.46 3.25 1.62
CA MET A 60 -5.84 2.31 2.56
C MET A 60 -6.81 1.89 3.67
N PHE A 61 -7.62 2.82 4.19
CA PHE A 61 -8.60 2.50 5.22
C PHE A 61 -9.79 1.71 4.66
N HIS A 62 -10.25 2.02 3.46
CA HIS A 62 -11.25 1.24 2.72
C HIS A 62 -10.79 -0.22 2.55
N GLU A 63 -9.60 -0.43 2.00
CA GLU A 63 -9.02 -1.76 1.81
C GLU A 63 -8.76 -2.49 3.14
N TYR A 64 -8.44 -1.74 4.20
CA TYR A 64 -8.33 -2.30 5.55
C TYR A 64 -9.66 -2.89 6.04
N GLY A 65 -10.81 -2.29 5.68
CA GLY A 65 -12.13 -2.84 5.96
C GLY A 65 -12.31 -4.25 5.37
N HIS A 66 -11.94 -4.44 4.10
CA HIS A 66 -11.95 -5.76 3.46
C HIS A 66 -11.02 -6.76 4.17
N ILE A 67 -9.80 -6.36 4.53
CA ILE A 67 -8.84 -7.20 5.26
C ILE A 67 -9.36 -7.57 6.66
N ARG A 68 -10.01 -6.64 7.36
CA ARG A 68 -10.59 -6.88 8.68
C ARG A 68 -11.72 -7.90 8.60
N ALA A 69 -12.55 -7.83 7.56
CA ALA A 69 -13.62 -8.76 7.27
C ALA A 69 -13.08 -10.17 6.93
N MET A 70 -12.07 -10.25 6.05
CA MET A 70 -11.40 -11.52 5.74
C MET A 70 -10.84 -12.19 7.00
N LYS A 71 -10.14 -11.42 7.85
CA LYS A 71 -9.62 -11.92 9.13
C LYS A 71 -10.71 -12.37 10.09
N HIS A 72 -11.87 -11.69 10.11
CA HIS A 72 -13.01 -12.10 10.92
C HIS A 72 -13.52 -13.51 10.54
N PHE A 73 -13.49 -13.84 9.25
CA PHE A 73 -13.85 -15.19 8.76
C PHE A 73 -12.68 -16.18 8.71
N GLY A 74 -11.51 -15.82 9.22
CA GLY A 74 -10.32 -16.69 9.19
C GLY A 74 -9.73 -16.92 7.80
N ILE A 75 -10.02 -16.05 6.83
CA ILE A 75 -9.48 -16.11 5.46
C ILE A 75 -8.06 -15.54 5.46
N ALA A 76 -7.10 -16.26 4.88
CA ALA A 76 -5.70 -15.82 4.83
C ALA A 76 -5.53 -14.59 3.93
N THR A 77 -4.92 -13.53 4.46
CA THR A 77 -4.74 -12.25 3.75
C THR A 77 -3.29 -12.05 3.30
N LYS A 78 -3.07 -11.73 2.02
CA LYS A 78 -1.77 -11.41 1.42
C LYS A 78 -1.46 -9.90 1.47
N GLY A 79 -2.47 -9.09 1.78
CA GLY A 79 -2.36 -7.66 2.11
C GLY A 79 -2.91 -6.74 1.02
N ILE A 80 -2.64 -5.44 1.16
CA ILE A 80 -3.20 -4.37 0.33
C ILE A 80 -2.18 -3.94 -0.73
N TYR A 81 -2.68 -3.63 -1.93
CA TYR A 81 -1.92 -3.03 -3.04
C TYR A 81 -2.69 -1.81 -3.54
N ILE A 82 -2.01 -0.68 -3.72
CA ILE A 82 -2.60 0.52 -4.33
C ILE A 82 -2.10 0.59 -5.76
N ILE A 83 -2.96 0.37 -6.73
CA ILE A 83 -2.62 0.48 -8.15
C ILE A 83 -2.82 1.94 -8.58
N PRO A 84 -1.77 2.62 -9.08
CA PRO A 84 -1.88 3.99 -9.56
C PRO A 84 -3.03 4.14 -10.56
N PHE A 85 -3.85 5.18 -10.36
CA PHE A 85 -5.02 5.53 -11.20
C PHE A 85 -6.16 4.51 -11.28
N VAL A 86 -6.06 3.38 -10.59
CA VAL A 86 -7.12 2.35 -10.54
C VAL A 86 -7.79 2.31 -9.17
N GLY A 87 -7.02 2.21 -8.08
CA GLY A 87 -7.56 2.13 -6.73
C GLY A 87 -6.80 1.17 -5.82
N GLY A 88 -7.44 0.73 -4.74
CA GLY A 88 -6.90 -0.28 -3.82
C GLY A 88 -7.37 -1.69 -4.15
N ILE A 89 -6.58 -2.69 -3.78
CA ILE A 89 -6.98 -4.09 -3.80
C ILE A 89 -6.49 -4.79 -2.54
N ALA A 90 -7.44 -5.31 -1.76
CA ALA A 90 -7.19 -6.24 -0.67
C ALA A 90 -7.10 -7.69 -1.20
N VAL A 91 -5.90 -8.27 -1.13
CA VAL A 91 -5.65 -9.63 -1.64
C VAL A 91 -5.76 -10.65 -0.52
N GLY A 92 -6.58 -11.67 -0.72
CA GLY A 92 -6.73 -12.83 0.16
C GLY A 92 -7.04 -14.11 -0.60
N GLU A 93 -7.31 -15.18 0.14
CA GLU A 93 -7.93 -16.39 -0.42
C GLU A 93 -9.42 -16.17 -0.73
N GLN A 94 -10.01 -17.08 -1.49
CA GLN A 94 -11.42 -16.97 -1.88
C GLN A 94 -12.34 -17.22 -0.67
N PRO A 95 -13.41 -16.43 -0.51
CA PRO A 95 -14.46 -16.70 0.47
C PRO A 95 -15.12 -18.06 0.21
N LYS A 96 -15.58 -18.72 1.28
CA LYS A 96 -16.22 -20.05 1.19
C LYS A 96 -17.71 -19.97 0.86
N THR A 97 -18.34 -18.82 1.09
CA THR A 97 -19.78 -18.62 0.88
C THR A 97 -20.09 -17.24 0.29
N HIS A 98 -21.23 -17.12 -0.39
CA HIS A 98 -21.70 -15.84 -0.92
C HIS A 98 -21.98 -14.79 0.16
N TRP A 99 -22.37 -15.23 1.36
CA TRP A 99 -22.55 -14.31 2.50
C TRP A 99 -21.23 -13.72 2.99
N GLN A 100 -20.15 -14.51 3.00
CA GLN A 100 -18.82 -13.99 3.32
C GLN A 100 -18.37 -12.99 2.26
N ASP A 101 -18.59 -13.30 0.99
CA ASP A 101 -18.24 -12.42 -0.13
C ASP A 101 -18.98 -11.08 -0.04
N LEU A 102 -20.31 -11.11 0.17
CA LEU A 102 -21.12 -9.92 0.40
C LEU A 102 -20.63 -9.11 1.60
N TYR A 103 -20.40 -9.77 2.74
CA TYR A 103 -19.93 -9.08 3.95
C TYR A 103 -18.57 -8.42 3.72
N ILE A 104 -17.61 -9.14 3.10
CA ILE A 104 -16.29 -8.59 2.77
C ILE A 104 -16.46 -7.40 1.83
N ALA A 105 -17.23 -7.53 0.76
CA ALA A 105 -17.47 -6.47 -0.22
C ALA A 105 -18.08 -5.21 0.42
N MET A 106 -18.94 -5.36 1.43
CA MET A 106 -19.55 -4.23 2.13
C MET A 106 -18.63 -3.54 3.13
N MET A 107 -17.69 -4.27 3.74
CA MET A 107 -16.85 -3.72 4.80
C MET A 107 -15.85 -2.66 4.32
N GLY A 108 -15.43 -2.71 3.05
CA GLY A 108 -14.63 -1.63 2.46
C GLY A 108 -15.41 -0.30 2.38
N PRO A 109 -16.57 -0.26 1.71
CA PRO A 109 -17.46 0.90 1.68
C PRO A 109 -17.86 1.42 3.06
N VAL A 110 -18.14 0.55 4.03
CA VAL A 110 -18.46 0.98 5.41
C VAL A 110 -17.28 1.71 6.05
N PHE A 111 -16.06 1.19 5.90
CA PHE A 111 -14.85 1.86 6.40
C PHE A 111 -14.58 3.17 5.67
N GLY A 112 -14.80 3.19 4.35
CA GLY A 112 -14.75 4.42 3.56
C GLY A 112 -15.74 5.47 4.05
N LEU A 113 -17.00 5.08 4.34
CA LEU A 113 -18.02 5.96 4.87
C LEU A 113 -17.61 6.54 6.23
N VAL A 114 -17.05 5.72 7.12
CA VAL A 114 -16.52 6.18 8.42
C VAL A 114 -15.44 7.25 8.22
N MET A 115 -14.50 7.04 7.30
CA MET A 115 -13.49 8.06 6.99
C MET A 115 -14.09 9.34 6.40
N THR A 116 -15.09 9.23 5.54
CA THR A 116 -15.81 10.40 5.02
C THR A 116 -16.46 11.19 6.16
N LEU A 117 -17.09 10.52 7.12
CA LEU A 117 -17.67 11.18 8.29
C LEU A 117 -16.59 11.87 9.15
N VAL A 118 -15.43 11.22 9.34
CA VAL A 118 -14.30 11.81 10.05
C VAL A 118 -13.81 13.09 9.37
N PHE A 119 -13.57 13.04 8.05
CA PHE A 119 -13.15 14.22 7.30
C PHE A 119 -14.23 15.31 7.25
N PHE A 120 -15.50 14.93 7.19
CA PHE A 120 -16.60 15.89 7.24
C PHE A 120 -16.66 16.64 8.58
N VAL A 121 -16.49 15.93 9.69
CA VAL A 121 -16.41 16.55 11.03
C VAL A 121 -15.18 17.43 11.14
N ALA A 122 -14.01 16.96 10.68
CA ALA A 122 -12.78 17.74 10.68
C ALA A 122 -12.90 19.02 9.85
N TYR A 123 -13.48 18.93 8.65
CA TYR A 123 -13.81 20.08 7.82
C TYR A 123 -14.76 21.04 8.52
N SER A 124 -15.80 20.53 9.18
CA SER A 124 -16.80 21.38 9.85
C SER A 124 -16.19 22.18 11.02
N LEU A 125 -15.16 21.65 11.67
CA LEU A 125 -14.47 22.31 12.78
C LEU A 125 -13.38 23.28 12.31
N THR A 126 -12.70 22.97 11.22
CA THR A 126 -11.52 23.73 10.75
C THR A 126 -11.83 24.67 9.58
N VAL A 127 -12.94 24.43 8.88
CA VAL A 127 -13.34 25.09 7.61
C VAL A 127 -12.26 24.98 6.53
N SER A 128 -11.43 23.95 6.63
CA SER A 128 -10.27 23.76 5.74
C SER A 128 -10.37 22.43 5.02
N HIS A 129 -10.05 22.46 3.73
CA HIS A 129 -10.35 21.38 2.79
C HIS A 129 -9.44 20.14 2.94
N PHE A 130 -8.41 20.18 3.80
CA PHE A 130 -7.36 19.17 3.89
C PHE A 130 -6.90 18.83 5.32
N VAL A 131 -7.69 19.18 6.34
CA VAL A 131 -7.30 19.13 7.76
C VAL A 131 -8.17 18.16 8.54
#